data_AF-A0A6I3N5R5-F1
#
_entry.id   AF-A0A6I3N5R5-F1
#
_cell.length_a   1.000
_cell.length_b   1.000
_cell.length_c   1.000
_cell.angle_alpha   90.00
_cell.angle_beta   90.00
_cell.angle_gamma   90.00
#
_symmetry.space_group_name_H-M   'P 1'
#
loop_
_entity.id
_entity.type
_entity.pdbx_description
1 polymer ?
#
loop_
_entity_poly.entity_id
_entity_poly.type
_entity_poly.pdbx_seq_one_letter_code
_entity_poly.pdbx_strand_id
1 'polypeptide(L)'
;MEIRTSHPLLKFKHCFMPEPKPLKTGRNPKSLTSREILKKQPMKDILVKHLEAGVAGSITVRNEGGYVAKFSITYVFQGKELTKESDKFTAGVNKTIEIPEGATNIYLKVEEYWFIGQTTTIFTQSFSTPVTKSYKIWGTTLNPKWEETT
;
A
#
# COMPACT_ATOMS: atom_id res chain seq x y z
N MET A 1 23.10 57.07 43.72
CA MET A 1 23.38 56.45 45.03
C MET A 1 22.39 55.31 45.21
N GLU A 2 22.71 54.05 45.47
CA GLU A 2 23.89 53.21 45.32
C GLU A 2 23.32 51.78 45.46
N ILE A 3 23.65 50.87 44.56
CA ILE A 3 23.20 49.47 44.60
C ILE A 3 23.98 48.77 45.72
N ARG A 4 23.33 48.08 46.65
CA ARG A 4 24.02 47.14 47.56
C ARG A 4 23.24 45.84 47.79
N THR A 5 23.82 44.81 47.21
CA THR A 5 23.67 43.38 47.48
C THR A 5 24.23 43.02 48.86
N SER A 6 23.59 42.09 49.58
CA SER A 6 24.30 41.10 50.43
C SER A 6 23.34 40.01 50.96
N HIS A 7 23.55 38.77 50.49
CA HIS A 7 23.08 37.52 51.11
C HIS A 7 23.83 37.24 52.43
N PRO A 8 23.33 36.36 53.32
CA PRO A 8 23.89 34.98 53.36
C PRO A 8 22.91 33.84 53.77
N LEU A 9 23.13 32.66 53.16
CA LEU A 9 23.29 31.28 53.72
C LEU A 9 22.35 30.77 54.85
N LEU A 10 21.92 29.50 54.96
CA LEU A 10 22.05 28.23 54.23
C LEU A 10 21.33 27.18 55.11
N LYS A 11 20.64 26.18 54.51
CA LYS A 11 20.63 24.77 54.97
C LYS A 11 19.75 23.92 54.06
N PHE A 12 20.35 23.34 53.01
CA PHE A 12 19.77 22.18 52.32
C PHE A 12 20.57 20.94 52.74
N LYS A 13 19.88 20.02 53.42
CA LYS A 13 20.39 18.70 53.77
C LYS A 13 20.64 17.90 52.48
N HIS A 14 21.84 17.35 52.37
CA HIS A 14 22.22 16.36 51.37
C HIS A 14 21.42 15.07 51.57
N CYS A 15 20.61 14.68 50.58
CA CYS A 15 20.10 13.32 50.45
C CYS A 15 21.14 12.49 49.68
N PHE A 16 21.75 11.56 50.39
CA PHE A 16 22.61 10.49 49.90
C PHE A 16 21.81 9.63 48.90
N MET A 17 22.21 9.57 47.63
CA MET A 17 21.68 8.59 46.67
C MET A 17 22.55 7.32 46.76
N PRO A 18 21.96 6.12 46.94
CA PRO A 18 22.69 4.87 46.76
C PRO A 18 22.91 4.58 45.27
N GLU A 19 24.11 4.12 44.91
CA GLU A 19 24.44 3.68 43.55
C GLU A 19 23.55 2.52 43.07
N PRO A 20 23.10 2.51 41.80
CA PRO A 20 22.44 1.35 41.22
C PRO A 20 23.46 0.26 40.84
N LYS A 21 23.24 -0.94 41.38
CA LYS A 21 24.01 -2.17 41.11
C LYS A 21 24.01 -2.52 39.60
N PRO A 22 25.10 -3.11 39.07
CA PRO A 22 25.15 -3.53 37.67
C PRO A 22 24.24 -4.74 37.42
N LEU A 23 23.26 -4.57 36.53
CA LEU A 23 22.47 -5.68 36.00
C LEU A 23 23.29 -6.46 34.98
N LYS A 24 23.46 -7.75 35.28
CA LYS A 24 24.13 -8.74 34.43
C LYS A 24 23.34 -9.00 33.14
N THR A 25 24.03 -8.86 32.03
CA THR A 25 24.06 -9.74 30.84
C THR A 25 22.91 -10.75 30.65
N GLY A 26 22.29 -10.69 29.47
CA GLY A 26 21.86 -11.90 28.76
C GLY A 26 20.41 -11.96 28.31
N ARG A 27 20.09 -11.28 27.20
CA ARG A 27 19.16 -11.86 26.20
C ARG A 27 19.64 -11.47 24.80
N ASN A 28 20.33 -12.44 24.21
CA ASN A 28 20.82 -12.53 22.84
C ASN A 28 19.74 -12.09 21.82
N PRO A 29 19.93 -10.98 21.07
CA PRO A 29 19.21 -10.83 19.82
C PRO A 29 19.80 -11.85 18.86
N LYS A 30 19.05 -12.94 18.61
CA LYS A 30 19.35 -13.91 17.56
C LYS A 30 19.80 -13.13 16.32
N SER A 31 21.08 -13.25 15.99
CA SER A 31 21.64 -12.67 14.79
C SER A 31 20.87 -13.26 13.61
N LEU A 32 20.05 -12.42 12.98
CA LEU A 32 19.48 -12.72 11.68
C LEU A 32 20.67 -12.86 10.75
N THR A 33 20.98 -14.11 10.39
CA THR A 33 22.07 -14.44 9.48
C THR A 33 21.95 -13.60 8.20
N SER A 34 23.07 -13.15 7.64
CA SER A 34 23.11 -12.27 6.46
C SER A 34 22.33 -12.81 5.25
N ARG A 35 22.01 -14.11 5.23
CA ARG A 35 21.16 -14.76 4.21
C ARG A 35 19.66 -14.43 4.35
N GLU A 36 19.15 -14.13 5.54
CA GLU A 36 17.75 -13.71 5.74
C GLU A 36 17.54 -12.21 5.46
N ILE A 37 18.56 -11.38 5.69
CA ILE A 37 18.52 -9.94 5.40
C ILE A 37 18.54 -9.69 3.88
N LEU A 38 19.34 -10.48 3.14
CA LEU A 38 19.48 -10.38 1.68
C LEU A 38 18.20 -10.72 0.89
N LYS A 39 17.26 -11.50 1.48
CA LYS A 39 15.99 -11.85 0.82
C LYS A 39 14.86 -10.82 1.01
N LYS A 40 14.94 -9.93 2.02
CA LYS A 40 13.89 -8.94 2.33
C LYS A 40 14.14 -7.55 1.73
N GLN A 41 15.37 -7.23 1.37
CA GLN A 41 15.74 -5.97 0.71
C GLN A 41 15.13 -5.77 -0.68
N PRO A 42 15.05 -6.77 -1.59
CA PRO A 42 14.68 -6.49 -2.97
C PRO A 42 13.18 -6.17 -3.14
N MET A 43 12.31 -6.41 -2.14
CA MET A 43 10.92 -5.96 -2.21
C MET A 43 10.77 -4.50 -1.82
N LYS A 44 11.50 -4.03 -0.79
CA LYS A 44 11.44 -2.63 -0.38
C LYS A 44 11.93 -1.70 -1.48
N ASP A 45 13.04 -2.05 -2.12
CA ASP A 45 13.61 -1.23 -3.21
C ASP A 45 12.70 -1.16 -4.43
N ILE A 46 11.99 -2.26 -4.74
CA ILE A 46 11.04 -2.30 -5.85
C ILE A 46 9.80 -1.47 -5.54
N LEU A 47 9.34 -1.46 -4.28
CA LEU A 47 8.22 -0.61 -3.88
C LEU A 47 8.60 0.88 -3.94
N VAL A 48 9.81 1.25 -3.51
CA VAL A 48 10.30 2.64 -3.64
C VAL A 48 10.38 3.04 -5.11
N LYS A 49 10.99 2.23 -5.96
CA LYS A 49 11.06 2.51 -7.40
C LYS A 49 9.69 2.51 -8.08
N HIS A 50 8.75 1.71 -7.60
CA HIS A 50 7.37 1.71 -8.09
C HIS A 50 6.63 3.00 -7.72
N LEU A 51 6.93 3.57 -6.54
CA LEU A 51 6.40 4.86 -6.11
C LEU A 51 7.05 6.04 -6.85
N GLU A 52 8.32 5.90 -7.23
CA GLU A 52 9.07 6.91 -8.01
C GLU A 52 8.85 6.80 -9.52
N ALA A 53 8.34 5.67 -10.01
CA ALA A 53 8.06 5.46 -11.43
C ALA A 53 6.96 6.42 -11.91
N GLY A 54 7.17 7.01 -13.08
CA GLY A 54 6.14 7.78 -13.76
C GLY A 54 4.90 6.93 -14.07
N VAL A 55 3.77 7.59 -14.30
CA VAL A 55 2.53 6.92 -14.73
C VAL A 55 2.56 6.79 -16.24
N ALA A 56 2.65 5.57 -16.77
CA ALA A 56 2.64 5.31 -18.21
C ALA A 56 1.26 4.91 -18.75
N GLY A 57 0.35 4.53 -17.86
CA GLY A 57 -1.02 4.20 -18.22
C GLY A 57 -1.94 4.22 -17.02
N SER A 58 -3.23 4.11 -17.26
CA SER A 58 -4.22 3.97 -16.20
C SER A 58 -5.42 3.17 -16.70
N ILE A 59 -6.02 2.39 -15.80
CA ILE A 59 -7.28 1.73 -16.09
C ILE A 59 -8.33 2.29 -15.15
N THR A 60 -9.38 2.85 -15.74
CA THR A 60 -10.55 3.35 -15.02
C THR A 60 -11.72 2.40 -15.23
N VAL A 61 -12.39 2.00 -14.15
CA VAL A 61 -13.61 1.19 -14.22
C VAL A 61 -14.73 1.96 -13.55
N ARG A 62 -15.83 2.18 -14.28
CA ARG A 62 -17.06 2.79 -13.78
C ARG A 62 -18.14 1.74 -13.60
N ASN A 63 -18.68 1.66 -12.39
CA ASN A 63 -19.78 0.76 -12.08
C ASN A 63 -21.12 1.47 -12.25
N GLU A 64 -21.97 0.97 -13.14
CA GLU A 64 -23.38 1.34 -13.31
C GLU A 64 -24.32 0.15 -13.03
N GLY A 65 -23.80 -0.97 -12.56
CA GLY A 65 -24.55 -2.19 -12.28
C GLY A 65 -25.23 -2.16 -10.92
N GLY A 66 -26.26 -2.99 -10.75
CA GLY A 66 -26.98 -3.16 -9.48
C GLY A 66 -26.22 -3.98 -8.43
N TYR A 67 -24.90 -3.82 -8.33
CA TYR A 67 -24.00 -4.61 -7.48
C TYR A 67 -22.77 -3.80 -7.06
N VAL A 68 -21.99 -4.35 -6.12
CA VAL A 68 -20.70 -3.79 -5.72
C VAL A 68 -19.62 -4.41 -6.59
N ALA A 69 -18.71 -3.59 -7.12
CA ALA A 69 -17.59 -4.04 -7.94
C ALA A 69 -16.25 -3.87 -7.23
N LYS A 70 -15.24 -4.63 -7.67
CA LYS A 70 -13.83 -4.45 -7.36
C LYS A 70 -13.03 -4.88 -8.59
N PHE A 71 -11.91 -4.23 -8.85
CA PHE A 71 -11.00 -4.73 -9.86
C PHE A 71 -9.57 -4.78 -9.33
N SER A 72 -8.77 -5.62 -9.96
CA SER A 72 -7.34 -5.75 -9.67
C SER A 72 -6.56 -5.73 -10.98
N ILE A 73 -5.34 -5.20 -10.89
CA ILE A 73 -4.37 -5.18 -11.96
C ILE A 73 -3.11 -5.87 -11.44
N THR A 74 -2.78 -6.99 -12.05
CA THR A 74 -1.52 -7.71 -11.82
C THR A 74 -0.57 -7.38 -12.97
N TYR A 75 0.69 -7.07 -12.68
CA TYR A 75 1.67 -6.74 -13.71
C TYR A 75 3.09 -7.10 -13.26
N VAL A 76 3.99 -7.27 -14.21
CA VAL A 76 5.41 -7.49 -13.96
C VAL A 76 6.15 -6.15 -14.02
N PHE A 77 6.81 -5.79 -12.92
CA PHE A 77 7.63 -4.60 -12.79
C PHE A 77 9.01 -4.98 -12.27
N GLN A 78 10.07 -4.61 -13.00
CA GLN A 78 11.46 -4.99 -12.69
C GLN A 78 11.64 -6.50 -12.42
N GLY A 79 10.96 -7.34 -13.20
CA GLY A 79 11.02 -8.80 -13.08
C GLY A 79 10.25 -9.39 -11.90
N LYS A 80 9.44 -8.59 -11.19
CA LYS A 80 8.54 -9.08 -10.14
C LYS A 80 7.08 -8.82 -10.46
N GLU A 81 6.25 -9.80 -10.15
CA GLU A 81 4.80 -9.65 -10.21
C GLU A 81 4.31 -8.80 -9.03
N LEU A 82 3.55 -7.76 -9.33
CA LEU A 82 2.89 -6.88 -8.38
C LEU A 82 1.39 -6.86 -8.70
N THR A 83 0.57 -6.83 -7.66
CA THR A 83 -0.89 -6.72 -7.80
C THR A 83 -1.35 -5.46 -7.08
N LYS A 84 -2.06 -4.60 -7.80
CA LYS A 84 -2.81 -3.48 -7.25
C LYS A 84 -4.29 -3.80 -7.30
N GLU A 85 -5.01 -3.46 -6.26
CA GLU A 85 -6.44 -3.66 -6.17
C GLU A 85 -7.15 -2.33 -5.94
N SER A 86 -8.35 -2.19 -6.48
CA SER A 86 -9.25 -1.11 -6.12
C SER A 86 -9.90 -1.41 -4.78
N ASP A 87 -10.41 -0.36 -4.12
CA ASP A 87 -11.45 -0.55 -3.11
C ASP A 87 -12.70 -1.16 -3.75
N LYS A 88 -13.61 -1.65 -2.92
CA LYS A 88 -14.97 -1.97 -3.37
C LYS A 88 -15.71 -0.68 -3.70
N PHE A 89 -16.44 -0.66 -4.80
CA PHE A 89 -17.17 0.53 -5.26
C PHE A 89 -18.57 0.18 -5.78
N THR A 90 -19.56 0.98 -5.37
CA THR A 90 -20.98 0.81 -5.70
C THR A 90 -21.32 1.41 -7.06
N ALA A 91 -22.57 1.22 -7.49
CA ALA A 91 -23.14 1.89 -8.65
C ALA A 91 -22.91 3.42 -8.61
N GLY A 92 -22.66 4.00 -9.77
CA GLY A 92 -22.35 5.43 -9.98
C GLY A 92 -20.89 5.81 -9.76
N VAL A 93 -20.08 4.93 -9.15
CA VAL A 93 -18.69 5.26 -8.78
C VAL A 93 -17.70 4.77 -9.85
N ASN A 94 -16.68 5.58 -10.12
CA ASN A 94 -15.51 5.19 -10.88
C ASN A 94 -14.29 5.01 -9.95
N LYS A 95 -13.42 4.09 -10.32
CA LYS A 95 -12.15 3.85 -9.65
C LYS A 95 -11.08 3.71 -10.71
N THR A 96 -9.91 4.29 -10.46
CA THR A 96 -8.78 4.30 -11.38
C THR A 96 -7.57 3.70 -10.68
N ILE A 97 -6.86 2.82 -11.38
CA ILE A 97 -5.56 2.32 -10.94
C ILE A 97 -4.54 2.73 -12.00
N GLU A 98 -3.50 3.43 -11.53
CA GLU A 98 -2.36 3.83 -12.34
C GLU A 98 -1.38 2.68 -12.52
N ILE A 99 -0.91 2.54 -13.76
CA ILE A 99 0.09 1.57 -14.18
C ILE A 99 1.44 2.31 -14.29
N PRO A 100 2.47 1.86 -13.57
CA PRO A 100 3.77 2.51 -13.58
C PRO A 100 4.47 2.29 -14.92
N GLU A 101 5.36 3.21 -15.28
CA GLU A 101 6.22 3.10 -16.45
C GLU A 101 7.15 1.89 -16.35
N GLY A 102 7.20 1.08 -17.41
CA GLY A 102 7.97 -0.17 -17.42
C GLY A 102 7.25 -1.38 -16.82
N ALA A 103 5.96 -1.25 -16.44
CA ALA A 103 5.12 -2.43 -16.22
C ALA A 103 4.88 -3.19 -17.53
N THR A 104 4.92 -4.52 -17.44
CA THR A 104 4.69 -5.44 -18.57
C THR A 104 3.76 -6.57 -18.13
N ASN A 105 3.20 -7.31 -19.08
CA ASN A 105 2.29 -8.43 -18.82
C ASN A 105 1.17 -8.05 -17.83
N ILE A 106 0.45 -6.98 -18.17
CA ILE A 106 -0.60 -6.41 -17.34
C ILE A 106 -1.87 -7.24 -17.51
N TYR A 107 -2.44 -7.70 -16.41
CA TYR A 107 -3.65 -8.48 -16.34
C TYR A 107 -4.69 -7.74 -15.50
N LEU A 108 -5.76 -7.31 -16.15
CA LEU A 108 -6.94 -6.71 -15.53
C LEU A 108 -7.94 -7.81 -15.20
N LYS A 109 -8.43 -7.81 -13.96
CA LYS A 109 -9.56 -8.64 -13.52
C LYS A 109 -10.62 -7.75 -12.89
N VAL A 110 -11.83 -7.77 -13.40
CA VAL A 110 -12.97 -7.04 -12.83
C VAL A 110 -13.97 -8.02 -12.27
N GLU A 111 -14.36 -7.81 -11.01
CA GLU A 111 -15.22 -8.70 -10.24
C GLU A 111 -16.41 -7.94 -9.64
N GLU A 112 -17.52 -8.64 -9.49
CA GLU A 112 -18.69 -8.19 -8.73
C GLU A 112 -18.87 -9.00 -7.45
N TYR A 113 -19.48 -8.37 -6.46
CA TYR A 113 -19.91 -8.99 -5.20
C TYR A 113 -21.43 -9.13 -5.22
N TRP A 114 -21.90 -10.36 -5.03
CA TRP A 114 -23.33 -10.67 -5.11
C TRP A 114 -23.97 -11.00 -3.76
N PHE A 115 -23.26 -11.74 -2.92
CA PHE A 115 -23.70 -12.13 -1.59
C PHE A 115 -22.50 -12.13 -0.64
N ILE A 116 -22.74 -12.10 0.67
CA ILE A 116 -21.71 -11.96 1.72
C ILE A 116 -20.52 -12.88 1.44
N GLY A 117 -19.40 -12.29 0.99
CA GLY A 117 -18.13 -12.96 0.79
C GLY A 117 -17.88 -13.62 -0.57
N GLN A 118 -18.83 -13.62 -1.51
CA GLN A 118 -18.63 -14.23 -2.83
C GLN A 118 -18.37 -13.19 -3.93
N THR A 119 -17.41 -13.47 -4.80
CA THR A 119 -17.11 -12.69 -6.00
C THR A 119 -17.29 -13.50 -7.27
N THR A 120 -17.79 -12.85 -8.32
CA THR A 120 -17.86 -13.39 -9.67
C THR A 120 -17.03 -12.49 -10.59
N THR A 121 -16.26 -13.09 -11.49
CA THR A 121 -15.49 -12.31 -12.48
C THR A 121 -16.43 -11.88 -13.61
N ILE A 122 -16.49 -10.57 -13.87
CA ILE A 122 -17.27 -9.99 -14.97
C ILE A 122 -16.50 -10.17 -16.28
N PHE A 123 -15.24 -9.72 -16.28
CA PHE A 123 -14.36 -9.85 -17.43
C PHE A 123 -12.89 -9.76 -17.01
N THR A 124 -12.03 -10.20 -17.92
CA THR A 124 -10.57 -10.10 -17.77
C THR A 124 -9.98 -9.61 -19.09
N GLN A 125 -8.91 -8.83 -19.00
CA GLN A 125 -8.17 -8.34 -20.16
C GLN A 125 -6.68 -8.42 -19.88
N SER A 126 -5.88 -8.62 -20.92
CA SER A 126 -4.42 -8.61 -20.80
C SER A 126 -3.78 -7.67 -21.82
N PHE A 127 -2.69 -7.03 -21.40
CA PHE A 127 -1.94 -6.07 -22.19
C PHE A 127 -0.44 -6.34 -22.03
N SER A 128 0.30 -6.31 -23.14
CA SER A 128 1.75 -6.49 -23.12
C SER A 128 2.48 -5.25 -22.56
N THR A 129 1.86 -4.07 -22.70
CA THR A 129 2.43 -2.76 -22.36
C THR A 129 1.39 -1.90 -21.62
N PRO A 130 1.81 -0.85 -20.89
CA PRO A 130 0.88 0.05 -20.20
C PRO A 130 -0.10 0.70 -21.18
N VAL A 131 -1.38 0.68 -20.82
CA VAL A 131 -2.46 1.28 -21.60
C VAL A 131 -3.25 2.28 -20.76
N THR A 132 -3.84 3.26 -21.43
CA THR A 132 -4.84 4.14 -20.83
C THR A 132 -6.21 3.74 -21.37
N LYS A 133 -7.02 3.09 -20.54
CA LYS A 133 -8.33 2.54 -20.92
C LYS A 133 -9.38 2.83 -19.86
N SER A 134 -10.60 3.05 -20.32
CA SER A 134 -11.76 3.21 -19.45
C SER A 134 -12.77 2.12 -19.78
N TYR A 135 -13.38 1.54 -18.75
CA TYR A 135 -14.39 0.51 -18.88
C TYR A 135 -15.64 0.90 -18.11
N LYS A 136 -16.79 0.59 -18.68
CA LYS A 136 -18.08 0.67 -18.01
C LYS A 136 -18.58 -0.74 -17.74
N ILE A 137 -19.05 -1.01 -16.54
CA ILE A 137 -19.73 -2.26 -16.17
C ILE A 137 -21.16 -1.95 -15.75
N TRP A 138 -22.13 -2.75 -16.17
CA TRP A 138 -23.55 -2.53 -15.87
C TRP A 138 -24.35 -3.82 -15.89
N GLY A 139 -25.66 -3.72 -15.62
CA GLY A 139 -26.57 -4.85 -15.60
C GLY A 139 -26.85 -5.30 -14.17
N THR A 140 -27.14 -6.58 -14.03
CA THR A 140 -27.45 -7.20 -12.75
C THR A 140 -26.43 -8.28 -12.47
N THR A 141 -26.40 -8.74 -11.22
CA THR A 141 -25.46 -9.76 -10.78
C THR A 141 -25.61 -11.13 -11.47
N LEU A 142 -26.78 -11.38 -12.06
CA LEU A 142 -27.01 -12.62 -12.83
C LEU A 142 -26.65 -12.45 -14.31
N ASN A 143 -26.45 -11.22 -14.77
CA ASN A 143 -26.13 -10.90 -16.15
C ASN A 143 -25.32 -9.60 -16.23
N PRO A 144 -24.08 -9.61 -15.69
CA PRO A 144 -23.21 -8.45 -15.74
C PRO A 144 -22.70 -8.24 -17.16
N LYS A 145 -22.59 -6.98 -17.56
CA LYS A 145 -22.15 -6.55 -18.88
C LYS A 145 -21.02 -5.55 -18.75
N TRP A 146 -20.24 -5.41 -19.80
CA TRP A 146 -19.13 -4.47 -19.86
C TRP A 146 -18.89 -3.97 -21.27
N GLU A 147 -18.29 -2.79 -21.38
CA GLU A 147 -17.74 -2.24 -22.61
C GLU A 147 -16.52 -1.37 -22.30
N GLU A 148 -15.65 -1.24 -23.29
CA GLU A 148 -14.63 -0.21 -23.30
C GLU A 148 -15.25 1.13 -23.70
N THR A 149 -14.98 2.17 -22.91
CA THR A 149 -15.40 3.55 -23.19
C THR A 149 -14.21 4.38 -23.63
N THR A 150 -14.43 5.25 -24.61
CA THR A 150 -13.41 6.20 -25.11
C THR A 150 -13.23 7.39 -24.18
#